data_AF-A0A2V6W492-F1
#
_entry.id   AF-A0A2V6W492-F1
#
_cell.length_a   1.000
_cell.length_b   1.000
_cell.length_c   1.000
_cell.angle_alpha   90.00
_cell.angle_beta   90.00
_cell.angle_gamma   90.00
#
_symmetry.space_group_name_H-M   'P 1'
#
loop_
_entity.id
_entity.type
_entity.pdbx_description
1 polymer ?
#
loop_
_entity_poly.entity_id
_entity_poly.type
_entity_poly.pdbx_seq_one_letter_code
_entity_poly.pdbx_strand_id
1 'polypeptide(L)'
;MLAGKLGLSLASVHASASAVWPPTGLAIGALIVGGRRLWPAVLLGAFVVNITTAGSIATSVGIAVGNTLEALVGAWLVSRFAGGRHLFERPRDVFKFALIAGLSTMVSATIGVTSLEFGGYAAWTEGGRIWWTWWLGDVVGALIIAPLIVLWTQPPVFALERRLEAVGVLLVTVLVGALVFWERGMLPVPFIAMPPLIWAAFRLGVREAATLIVILSGIAVSATVRGLGPFAV
;
A
#
# COMPACT_ATOMS: atom_id res chain seq x y z
N MET A 1 -0.28 -6.29 -12.39
CA MET A 1 -0.52 -7.74 -12.36
C MET A 1 0.21 -8.43 -11.20
N LEU A 2 1.55 -8.49 -11.17
CA LEU A 2 2.30 -9.18 -10.11
C LEU A 2 1.95 -8.69 -8.70
N ALA A 3 1.95 -7.37 -8.48
CA ALA A 3 1.56 -6.77 -7.21
C ALA A 3 0.12 -7.15 -6.76
N GLY A 4 -0.80 -7.31 -7.73
CA GLY A 4 -2.20 -7.65 -7.43
C GLY A 4 -2.39 -9.13 -7.15
N LYS A 5 -1.70 -10.01 -7.87
CA LYS A 5 -1.68 -11.44 -7.56
C LYS A 5 -1.05 -11.72 -6.20
N LEU A 6 0.03 -11.00 -5.86
CA LEU A 6 0.63 -11.05 -4.53
C LEU A 6 -0.38 -10.61 -3.46
N GLY A 7 -1.02 -9.44 -3.61
CA GLY A 7 -2.06 -8.97 -2.68
C GLY A 7 -3.21 -9.97 -2.49
N LEU A 8 -3.73 -10.55 -3.59
CA LEU A 8 -4.81 -11.54 -3.52
C LEU A 8 -4.38 -12.85 -2.88
N SER A 9 -3.17 -13.33 -3.18
CA SER A 9 -2.63 -14.55 -2.55
C SER A 9 -2.47 -14.42 -1.04
N LEU A 10 -2.24 -13.19 -0.54
CA LEU A 10 -2.18 -12.92 0.88
C LEU A 10 -3.59 -12.84 1.48
N ALA A 11 -4.52 -12.20 0.77
CA ALA A 11 -5.91 -12.02 1.20
C ALA A 11 -6.71 -13.33 1.30
N SER A 12 -6.46 -14.31 0.41
CA SER A 12 -7.18 -15.58 0.40
C SER A 12 -6.77 -16.53 1.53
N VAL A 13 -5.56 -16.36 2.08
CA VAL A 13 -5.02 -17.26 3.10
C VAL A 13 -5.27 -16.71 4.50
N HIS A 14 -5.13 -15.40 4.74
CA HIS A 14 -5.34 -14.77 6.05
C HIS A 14 -6.04 -13.42 5.90
N ALA A 15 -7.20 -13.23 6.54
CA ALA A 15 -7.94 -11.95 6.49
C ALA A 15 -7.11 -10.76 6.99
N SER A 16 -6.20 -10.97 7.95
CA SER A 16 -5.26 -9.94 8.41
C SER A 16 -4.16 -9.61 7.38
N ALA A 17 -3.74 -10.57 6.55
CA ALA A 17 -2.77 -10.35 5.48
C ALA A 17 -3.40 -9.66 4.25
N SER A 18 -4.74 -9.62 4.16
CA SER A 18 -5.48 -8.79 3.20
C SER A 18 -5.39 -7.29 3.49
N ALA A 19 -4.80 -6.87 4.62
CA ALA A 19 -4.78 -5.47 5.06
C ALA A 19 -3.84 -4.57 4.24
N VAL A 20 -3.08 -5.11 3.28
CA VAL A 20 -2.25 -4.29 2.38
C VAL A 20 -2.59 -4.67 0.95
N TRP A 21 -3.01 -3.68 0.14
CA TRP A 21 -3.22 -3.83 -1.28
C TRP A 21 -2.17 -3.03 -2.08
N PRO A 22 -0.99 -3.62 -2.39
CA PRO A 22 0.08 -2.93 -3.10
C PRO A 22 -0.30 -2.29 -4.45
N PRO A 23 -1.22 -2.85 -5.26
CA PRO A 23 -1.61 -2.24 -6.54
C PRO A 23 -2.15 -0.81 -6.42
N THR A 24 -2.86 -0.48 -5.35
CA THR A 24 -3.40 0.87 -5.15
C THR A 24 -2.29 1.89 -5.03
N GLY A 25 -1.31 1.65 -4.14
CA GLY A 25 -0.17 2.56 -4.02
C GLY A 25 0.70 2.58 -5.27
N LEU A 26 0.80 1.45 -5.98
CA LEU A 26 1.45 1.40 -7.29
C LEU A 26 0.75 2.32 -8.32
N ALA A 27 -0.57 2.22 -8.43
CA ALA A 27 -1.36 3.01 -9.37
C ALA A 27 -1.33 4.50 -9.04
N ILE A 28 -1.57 4.87 -7.77
CA ILE A 28 -1.53 6.26 -7.31
C ILE A 28 -0.13 6.85 -7.52
N GLY A 29 0.93 6.16 -7.07
CA GLY A 29 2.31 6.59 -7.23
C GLY A 29 2.71 6.75 -8.70
N ALA A 30 2.36 5.77 -9.54
CA ALA A 30 2.64 5.82 -10.98
C ALA A 30 1.90 6.97 -11.68
N LEU A 31 0.66 7.29 -11.30
CA LEU A 31 -0.09 8.40 -11.90
C LEU A 31 0.38 9.77 -11.39
N ILE A 32 0.85 9.88 -10.13
CA ILE A 32 1.50 11.09 -9.62
C ILE A 32 2.80 11.37 -10.39
N VAL A 33 3.59 10.33 -10.63
CA VAL A 33 4.88 10.47 -11.33
C VAL A 33 4.67 10.57 -12.84
N GLY A 34 4.12 9.56 -13.49
CA GLY A 34 3.99 9.46 -14.94
C GLY A 34 2.82 10.23 -15.57
N GLY A 35 1.94 10.80 -14.73
CA GLY A 35 0.77 11.56 -15.14
C GLY A 35 -0.44 10.68 -15.48
N ARG A 36 -1.60 11.32 -15.60
CA ARG A 36 -2.91 10.65 -15.81
C ARG A 36 -2.99 9.80 -17.07
N ARG A 37 -2.13 10.05 -18.08
CA ARG A 37 -2.05 9.27 -19.31
C ARG A 37 -1.78 7.77 -19.11
N LEU A 38 -1.28 7.37 -17.93
CA LEU A 38 -1.05 5.96 -17.60
C LEU A 38 -2.32 5.23 -17.10
N TRP A 39 -3.47 5.91 -17.01
CA TRP A 39 -4.73 5.30 -16.58
C TRP A 39 -5.12 4.02 -17.35
N PRO A 40 -4.87 3.87 -18.67
CA PRO A 40 -5.21 2.63 -19.37
C PRO A 40 -4.38 1.45 -18.88
N ALA A 41 -3.12 1.67 -18.48
CA ALA A 41 -2.26 0.63 -17.91
C ALA A 41 -2.75 0.19 -16.52
N VAL A 42 -3.28 1.12 -15.73
CA VAL A 42 -3.93 0.81 -14.44
C VAL A 42 -5.19 -0.02 -14.67
N LEU A 43 -6.05 0.41 -15.60
CA LEU A 43 -7.29 -0.31 -15.94
C LEU A 43 -6.99 -1.74 -16.42
N LEU A 44 -6.09 -1.88 -17.40
CA LEU A 44 -5.69 -3.19 -17.92
C LEU A 44 -5.07 -4.06 -16.82
N GLY A 45 -4.19 -3.49 -16.00
CA GLY A 45 -3.56 -4.19 -14.90
C GLY A 45 -4.56 -4.69 -13.86
N ALA A 46 -5.55 -3.86 -13.51
CA ALA A 46 -6.62 -4.21 -12.57
C ALA A 46 -7.58 -5.24 -13.19
N PHE A 47 -7.96 -5.07 -14.46
CA PHE A 47 -8.83 -6.02 -15.16
C PHE A 47 -8.20 -7.41 -15.24
N VAL A 48 -6.94 -7.51 -15.66
CA VAL A 48 -6.21 -8.80 -15.76
C VAL A 48 -6.11 -9.49 -14.40
N VAL A 49 -5.88 -8.73 -13.32
CA VAL A 49 -5.85 -9.29 -11.97
C VAL A 49 -7.22 -9.83 -11.56
N ASN A 50 -8.28 -9.05 -11.77
CA ASN A 50 -9.63 -9.45 -11.37
C ASN A 50 -10.17 -10.61 -12.20
N ILE A 51 -9.99 -10.60 -13.53
CA ILE A 51 -10.52 -11.66 -14.39
C ILE A 51 -9.84 -13.01 -14.13
N THR A 52 -8.54 -12.99 -13.81
CA THR A 52 -7.79 -14.21 -13.46
C THR A 52 -8.06 -14.71 -12.04
N THR A 53 -8.88 -13.98 -11.26
CA THR A 53 -9.21 -14.33 -9.87
C THR A 53 -10.69 -14.63 -9.70
N ALA A 54 -11.57 -13.73 -10.13
CA ALA A 54 -13.02 -13.84 -9.98
C ALA A 54 -13.71 -14.52 -11.17
N GLY A 55 -13.07 -14.63 -12.33
CA GLY A 55 -13.61 -15.30 -13.53
C GLY A 55 -14.76 -14.57 -14.25
N SER A 56 -15.47 -13.65 -13.58
CA SER A 56 -16.53 -12.83 -14.18
C SER A 56 -15.99 -11.62 -14.93
N ILE A 57 -16.28 -11.51 -16.22
CA ILE A 57 -15.91 -10.35 -17.04
C ILE A 57 -16.56 -9.08 -16.50
N ALA A 58 -17.88 -9.09 -16.28
CA ALA A 58 -18.63 -7.90 -15.86
C ALA A 58 -18.14 -7.36 -14.51
N THR A 59 -18.00 -8.24 -13.51
CA THR A 59 -17.49 -7.88 -12.18
C THR A 59 -16.04 -7.38 -12.26
N SER A 60 -15.21 -8.03 -13.07
CA SER A 60 -13.80 -7.63 -13.24
C SER A 60 -13.66 -6.27 -13.90
N VAL A 61 -14.51 -5.94 -14.87
CA VAL A 61 -14.56 -4.60 -15.47
C VAL A 61 -14.98 -3.57 -14.42
N GLY A 62 -16.03 -3.85 -13.64
CA GLY A 62 -16.52 -2.95 -12.59
C GLY A 62 -15.42 -2.61 -11.57
N ILE A 63 -14.77 -3.62 -11.01
CA ILE A 63 -13.65 -3.44 -10.06
C ILE A 63 -12.49 -2.69 -10.73
N ALA A 64 -12.11 -3.05 -11.96
CA ALA A 64 -11.03 -2.38 -12.66
C ALA A 64 -11.29 -0.89 -12.89
N VAL A 65 -12.53 -0.53 -13.23
CA VAL A 65 -12.97 0.86 -13.35
C VAL A 65 -12.88 1.56 -11.99
N GLY A 66 -13.36 0.93 -10.92
CA GLY A 66 -13.27 1.45 -9.55
C GLY A 66 -11.84 1.78 -9.13
N ASN A 67 -10.94 0.81 -9.25
CA ASN A 67 -9.52 0.98 -8.91
C ASN A 67 -8.84 2.06 -9.76
N THR A 68 -9.23 2.17 -11.03
CA THR A 68 -8.69 3.20 -11.94
C THR A 68 -9.18 4.60 -11.55
N LEU A 69 -10.47 4.73 -11.22
CA LEU A 69 -11.05 5.99 -10.78
C LEU A 69 -10.47 6.45 -9.44
N GLU A 70 -10.30 5.54 -8.48
CA GLU A 70 -9.54 5.81 -7.25
C GLU A 70 -8.18 6.41 -7.59
N ALA A 71 -7.38 5.72 -8.41
CA ALA A 71 -6.02 6.15 -8.69
C ALA A 71 -5.98 7.51 -9.41
N LEU A 72 -6.92 7.75 -10.32
CA LEU A 72 -7.09 9.03 -11.01
C LEU A 72 -7.48 10.16 -10.05
N VAL A 73 -8.45 9.93 -9.16
CA VAL A 73 -8.91 10.90 -8.16
C VAL A 73 -7.79 11.20 -7.17
N GLY A 74 -7.13 10.17 -6.64
CA GLY A 74 -6.00 10.29 -5.72
C GLY A 74 -4.87 11.10 -6.35
N ALA A 75 -4.41 10.73 -7.55
CA ALA A 75 -3.36 11.48 -8.25
C ALA A 75 -3.78 12.91 -8.62
N TRP A 76 -5.06 13.13 -8.99
CA TRP A 76 -5.60 14.46 -9.27
C TRP A 76 -5.55 15.36 -8.03
N LEU A 77 -6.08 14.87 -6.91
CA LEU A 77 -6.13 15.58 -5.63
C LEU A 77 -4.73 15.88 -5.10
N VAL A 78 -3.82 14.90 -5.14
CA VAL A 78 -2.43 15.08 -4.68
C VAL A 78 -1.72 16.14 -5.52
N SER A 79 -1.88 16.08 -6.85
CA SER A 79 -1.30 17.07 -7.75
C SER A 79 -1.85 18.48 -7.51
N ARG A 80 -3.13 18.59 -7.15
CA ARG A 80 -3.80 19.87 -6.96
C ARG A 80 -3.55 20.51 -5.60
N PHE A 81 -3.46 19.70 -4.54
CA PHE A 81 -3.53 20.16 -3.15
C PHE A 81 -2.32 19.80 -2.29
N ALA A 82 -1.56 18.76 -2.67
CA ALA A 82 -0.44 18.23 -1.89
C ALA A 82 0.90 18.30 -2.65
N GLY A 83 1.02 19.14 -3.69
CA GLY A 83 2.32 19.39 -4.35
C GLY A 83 2.77 18.32 -5.35
N GLY A 84 1.92 17.34 -5.70
CA GLY A 84 2.21 16.36 -6.76
C GLY A 84 3.48 15.56 -6.49
N ARG A 85 4.47 15.66 -7.38
CA ARG A 85 5.76 14.94 -7.23
C ARG A 85 6.60 15.39 -6.04
N HIS A 86 6.30 16.57 -5.47
CA HIS A 86 7.03 17.16 -4.34
C HIS A 86 6.30 16.96 -3.00
N LEU A 87 5.32 16.05 -2.93
CA LEU A 87 4.43 15.92 -1.77
C LEU A 87 5.14 15.57 -0.44
N PHE A 88 6.37 15.06 -0.50
CA PHE A 88 7.18 14.70 0.67
C PHE A 88 8.18 15.78 1.10
N GLU A 89 8.22 16.94 0.43
CA GLU A 89 9.11 18.05 0.83
C GLU A 89 8.60 18.80 2.06
N ARG A 90 7.29 18.74 2.33
CA ARG A 90 6.66 19.47 3.42
C ARG A 90 5.78 18.54 4.26
N PRO A 91 5.88 18.55 5.60
CA PRO A 91 5.05 17.70 6.46
C PRO A 91 3.55 17.86 6.21
N ARG A 92 3.09 19.10 5.95
CA ARG A 92 1.68 19.39 5.65
C ARG A 92 1.16 18.64 4.42
N ASP A 93 2.00 18.43 3.42
CA ASP A 93 1.61 17.81 2.16
C ASP A 93 1.59 16.27 2.30
N VAL A 94 2.40 15.71 3.22
CA VAL A 94 2.30 14.31 3.66
C VAL A 94 0.96 14.04 4.37
N PHE A 95 0.53 14.92 5.29
CA PHE A 95 -0.79 14.78 5.94
C PHE A 95 -1.94 14.87 4.94
N LYS A 96 -1.87 15.81 4.00
CA LYS A 96 -2.87 15.90 2.92
C LYS A 96 -2.87 14.65 2.06
N PHE A 97 -1.69 14.11 1.72
CA PHE A 97 -1.59 12.86 0.97
C PHE A 97 -2.30 11.72 1.71
N ALA A 98 -2.10 11.59 3.02
CA ALA A 98 -2.79 10.56 3.81
C ALA A 98 -4.31 10.72 3.80
N LEU A 99 -4.82 11.95 3.96
CA LEU A 99 -6.25 12.24 3.87
C LEU A 99 -6.80 11.94 2.46
N ILE A 100 -6.08 12.35 1.41
CA ILE A 100 -6.46 12.12 0.03
C ILE A 100 -6.46 10.63 -0.31
N ALA A 101 -5.49 9.86 0.18
CA ALA A 101 -5.48 8.40 0.05
C ALA A 101 -6.73 7.80 0.72
N GLY A 102 -7.04 8.21 1.96
CA GLY A 102 -8.27 7.85 2.67
C GLY A 102 -9.53 8.11 1.85
N LEU A 103 -9.67 9.29 1.26
CA LEU A 103 -10.87 9.68 0.52
C LEU A 103 -10.97 9.04 -0.88
N SER A 104 -9.87 9.00 -1.62
CA SER A 104 -9.85 8.47 -2.99
C SER A 104 -10.14 6.97 -3.04
N THR A 105 -9.65 6.22 -2.05
CA THR A 105 -9.87 4.76 -1.97
C THR A 105 -11.29 4.36 -1.64
N MET A 106 -12.10 5.28 -1.07
CA MET A 106 -13.54 5.05 -0.90
C MET A 106 -14.24 4.82 -2.26
N VAL A 107 -13.72 5.41 -3.35
CA VAL A 107 -14.27 5.23 -4.70
C VAL A 107 -14.14 3.78 -5.16
N SER A 108 -12.92 3.21 -5.02
CA SER A 108 -12.64 1.81 -5.34
C SER A 108 -13.49 0.86 -4.50
N ALA A 109 -13.49 1.02 -3.17
CA ALA A 109 -14.25 0.17 -2.27
C ALA A 109 -15.76 0.19 -2.60
N THR A 110 -16.32 1.37 -2.89
CA THR A 110 -17.74 1.51 -3.23
C THR A 110 -18.08 0.83 -4.56
N ILE A 111 -17.30 1.09 -5.61
CA ILE A 111 -17.54 0.49 -6.93
C ILE A 111 -17.25 -1.02 -6.93
N GLY A 112 -16.22 -1.46 -6.22
CA GLY A 112 -15.84 -2.86 -6.10
C GLY A 112 -16.90 -3.69 -5.38
N VAL A 113 -17.37 -3.21 -4.22
CA VAL A 113 -18.42 -3.91 -3.44
C VAL A 113 -19.73 -3.97 -4.21
N THR A 114 -20.17 -2.84 -4.78
CA THR A 114 -21.40 -2.83 -5.60
C THR A 114 -21.28 -3.78 -6.81
N SER A 115 -20.12 -3.83 -7.46
CA SER A 115 -19.87 -4.78 -8.57
C SER A 115 -19.95 -6.24 -8.12
N LEU A 116 -19.55 -6.55 -6.88
CA LEU A 116 -19.65 -7.90 -6.31
C LEU A 116 -21.09 -8.26 -5.94
N GLU A 117 -21.83 -7.33 -5.34
CA GLU A 117 -23.24 -7.52 -4.95
C GLU A 117 -24.13 -7.74 -6.18
N PHE A 118 -24.04 -6.87 -7.18
CA PHE A 118 -24.77 -7.03 -8.44
C PHE A 118 -24.29 -8.23 -9.25
N GLY A 119 -23.03 -8.63 -9.09
CA GLY A 119 -22.48 -9.84 -9.71
C GLY A 119 -22.90 -11.14 -9.03
N GLY A 120 -23.58 -11.09 -7.88
CA GLY A 120 -23.96 -12.28 -7.10
C GLY A 120 -22.81 -12.93 -6.34
N TYR A 121 -21.66 -12.25 -6.23
CA TYR A 121 -20.45 -12.74 -5.54
C TYR A 121 -20.38 -12.33 -4.06
N ALA A 122 -21.23 -11.39 -3.64
CA ALA A 122 -21.36 -10.96 -2.25
C ALA A 122 -22.85 -10.81 -1.88
N ALA A 123 -23.21 -11.22 -0.67
CA ALA A 123 -24.51 -10.94 -0.11
C ALA A 123 -24.59 -9.46 0.30
N TRP A 124 -25.74 -8.82 0.06
CA TRP A 124 -26.01 -7.43 0.45
C TRP A 124 -25.82 -7.15 1.95
N THR A 125 -25.96 -8.18 2.79
CA THR A 125 -25.71 -8.09 4.24
C THR A 125 -24.23 -7.98 4.60
N GLU A 126 -23.34 -8.46 3.72
CA GLU A 126 -21.89 -8.46 3.93
C GLU A 126 -21.20 -7.23 3.35
N GLY A 127 -21.91 -6.41 2.56
CA GLY A 127 -21.35 -5.28 1.81
C GLY A 127 -20.54 -4.32 2.68
N GLY A 128 -21.04 -3.96 3.86
CA GLY A 128 -20.33 -3.07 4.79
C GLY A 128 -19.00 -3.64 5.31
N ARG A 129 -18.95 -4.95 5.61
CA ARG A 129 -17.73 -5.62 6.08
C ARG A 129 -16.69 -5.73 4.98
N ILE A 130 -17.13 -6.08 3.77
CA ILE A 130 -16.26 -6.15 2.58
C ILE A 130 -15.72 -4.76 2.27
N TRP A 131 -16.58 -3.73 2.27
CA TRP A 131 -16.20 -2.35 2.03
C TRP A 131 -15.12 -1.86 3.00
N TRP A 132 -15.30 -2.12 4.30
CA TRP A 132 -14.33 -1.70 5.33
C TRP A 132 -12.96 -2.35 5.13
N THR A 133 -12.96 -3.65 4.88
CA THR A 133 -11.73 -4.42 4.66
C THR A 133 -11.02 -3.96 3.39
N TRP A 134 -11.78 -3.71 2.33
CA TRP A 134 -11.27 -3.25 1.04
C TRP A 134 -10.67 -1.85 1.15
N TRP A 135 -11.42 -0.91 1.73
CA TRP A 135 -10.97 0.46 1.95
C TRP A 135 -9.69 0.50 2.78
N LEU A 136 -9.64 -0.25 3.89
CA LEU A 136 -8.44 -0.30 4.72
C LEU A 136 -7.23 -0.85 3.95
N GLY A 137 -7.43 -1.92 3.17
CA GLY A 137 -6.38 -2.51 2.33
C GLY A 137 -5.81 -1.52 1.31
N ASP A 138 -6.70 -0.78 0.63
CA ASP A 138 -6.34 0.23 -0.36
C ASP A 138 -5.62 1.42 0.29
N VAL A 139 -6.10 1.92 1.44
CA VAL A 139 -5.44 3.02 2.19
C VAL A 139 -4.03 2.62 2.61
N VAL A 140 -3.89 1.46 3.25
CA VAL A 140 -2.58 0.99 3.72
C VAL A 140 -1.64 0.74 2.53
N GLY A 141 -2.16 0.16 1.45
CA GLY A 141 -1.43 0.01 0.18
C GLY A 141 -0.94 1.34 -0.38
N ALA A 142 -1.80 2.37 -0.41
CA ALA A 142 -1.44 3.72 -0.84
C ALA A 142 -0.34 4.32 0.03
N LEU A 143 -0.49 4.26 1.35
CA LEU A 143 0.42 4.87 2.32
C LEU A 143 1.79 4.18 2.37
N ILE A 144 1.87 2.89 2.04
CA ILE A 144 3.12 2.14 2.06
C ILE A 144 3.84 2.23 0.71
N ILE A 145 3.12 2.03 -0.40
CA ILE A 145 3.75 1.83 -1.72
C ILE A 145 3.88 3.13 -2.53
N ALA A 146 2.93 4.06 -2.45
CA ALA A 146 3.01 5.29 -3.24
C ALA A 146 4.22 6.18 -2.85
N PRO A 147 4.56 6.37 -1.56
CA PRO A 147 5.76 7.12 -1.18
C PRO A 147 7.03 6.54 -1.77
N LEU A 148 7.17 5.20 -1.76
CA LEU A 148 8.32 4.51 -2.34
C LEU A 148 8.50 4.91 -3.81
N ILE A 149 7.43 4.85 -4.59
CA ILE A 149 7.48 5.15 -6.03
C ILE A 149 7.83 6.61 -6.28
N VAL A 150 7.16 7.54 -5.59
CA VAL A 150 7.40 8.96 -5.78
C VAL A 150 8.83 9.33 -5.37
N LEU A 151 9.29 8.88 -4.19
CA LEU A 151 10.60 9.24 -3.64
C LEU A 151 11.77 8.62 -4.42
N TRP A 152 11.62 7.42 -4.97
CA TRP A 152 12.67 6.79 -5.78
C TRP A 152 12.79 7.38 -7.19
N THR A 153 11.82 8.18 -7.63
CA THR A 153 11.92 8.94 -8.89
C THR A 153 12.60 10.29 -8.73
N GLN A 154 12.82 10.73 -7.50
CA GLN A 154 13.56 11.95 -7.17
C GLN A 154 15.07 11.64 -7.10
N PRO A 155 15.95 12.60 -7.46
CA PRO A 155 17.39 12.40 -7.38
C PRO A 155 17.80 12.05 -5.94
N PRO A 156 18.72 11.08 -5.74
CA PRO A 156 19.21 10.75 -4.41
C PRO A 156 19.87 11.98 -3.77
N VAL A 157 19.54 12.22 -2.50
CA VAL A 157 20.16 13.29 -1.71
C VAL A 157 21.46 12.78 -1.02
N PHE A 158 21.78 11.49 -1.14
CA PHE A 158 22.83 10.84 -0.36
C PHE A 158 24.24 10.88 -0.96
N ALA A 159 25.20 11.29 -0.12
CA ALA A 159 26.63 11.07 -0.33
C ALA A 159 27.02 9.60 -0.04
N LEU A 160 27.99 9.08 -0.81
CA LEU A 160 28.48 7.69 -0.76
C LEU A 160 28.92 7.24 0.66
N GLU A 161 29.36 8.21 1.47
CA GLU A 161 29.94 8.04 2.81
C GLU A 161 28.94 7.48 3.84
N ARG A 162 27.63 7.61 3.60
CA ARG A 162 26.58 7.15 4.53
C ARG A 162 26.02 5.77 4.18
N ARG A 163 26.60 5.08 3.21
CA ARG A 163 26.17 3.72 2.80
C ARG A 163 26.27 2.70 3.93
N LEU A 164 27.35 2.75 4.72
CA LEU A 164 27.52 1.85 5.86
C LEU A 164 26.46 2.09 6.94
N GLU A 165 26.12 3.36 7.20
CA GLU A 165 25.03 3.71 8.12
C GLU A 165 23.68 3.19 7.61
N ALA A 166 23.39 3.36 6.31
CA ALA A 166 22.17 2.84 5.70
C ALA A 166 22.05 1.32 5.78
N VAL A 167 23.15 0.59 5.53
CA VAL A 167 23.20 -0.87 5.69
C VAL A 167 22.97 -1.26 7.16
N GLY A 168 23.62 -0.57 8.10
CA GLY A 168 23.44 -0.81 9.53
C GLY A 168 21.98 -0.63 9.97
N VAL A 169 21.35 0.47 9.58
CA VAL A 169 19.94 0.74 9.92
C VAL A 169 19.02 -0.30 9.27
N LEU A 170 19.26 -0.68 8.02
CA LEU A 170 18.51 -1.75 7.36
C LEU A 170 18.61 -3.07 8.11
N LEU A 171 19.82 -3.49 8.49
CA LEU A 171 20.03 -4.73 9.25
C LEU A 171 19.30 -4.69 10.59
N VAL A 172 19.36 -3.55 11.31
CA VAL A 172 18.64 -3.35 12.56
C VAL A 172 17.13 -3.42 12.33
N THR A 173 16.59 -2.78 11.29
CA THR A 173 15.15 -2.84 10.97
C THR A 173 14.72 -4.27 10.68
N VAL A 174 15.49 -5.03 9.90
CA VAL A 174 15.18 -6.43 9.57
C VAL A 174 15.22 -7.30 10.82
N LEU A 175 16.26 -7.15 11.65
CA LEU A 175 16.41 -7.89 12.90
C LEU A 175 15.26 -7.59 13.87
N VAL A 176 14.97 -6.32 14.11
CA VAL A 176 13.86 -5.89 14.98
C VAL A 176 12.53 -6.39 14.43
N GLY A 177 12.30 -6.27 13.12
CA GLY A 177 11.08 -6.77 12.47
C GLY A 177 10.93 -8.28 12.65
N ALA A 178 12.00 -9.05 12.46
CA ALA A 178 11.97 -10.49 12.65
C ALA A 178 11.70 -10.88 14.11
N LEU A 179 12.35 -10.22 15.08
CA LEU A 179 12.12 -10.48 16.51
C LEU A 179 10.69 -10.13 16.94
N VAL A 180 10.14 -9.02 16.45
CA VAL A 180 8.79 -8.56 16.81
C VAL A 180 7.70 -9.42 16.17
N PHE A 181 7.85 -9.77 14.89
CA PHE A 181 6.77 -10.39 14.12
C PHE A 181 6.92 -11.90 13.98
N TRP A 182 8.12 -12.46 14.00
CA TRP A 182 8.34 -13.88 13.71
C TRP A 182 8.31 -14.77 14.97
N GLU A 183 8.49 -14.19 16.15
CA GLU A 183 8.38 -14.92 17.43
C GLU A 183 6.96 -14.84 18.02
N ARG A 184 6.49 -15.98 18.57
CA ARG A 184 5.25 -16.03 19.35
C ARG A 184 5.53 -15.60 20.78
N GLY A 185 5.13 -14.36 21.13
CA GLY A 185 4.90 -13.97 22.51
C GLY A 185 6.04 -13.30 23.29
N MET A 186 7.12 -12.82 22.66
CA MET A 186 8.23 -12.20 23.43
C MET A 186 8.09 -10.67 23.65
N LEU A 187 7.47 -9.90 22.76
CA LEU A 187 7.33 -8.44 22.94
C LEU A 187 5.99 -7.91 22.39
N PRO A 188 5.04 -7.48 23.26
CA PRO A 188 3.77 -6.89 22.83
C PRO A 188 3.94 -5.42 22.38
N VAL A 189 5.10 -5.06 21.81
CA VAL A 189 5.48 -3.67 21.57
C VAL A 189 5.94 -3.50 20.11
N PRO A 190 5.03 -3.57 19.13
CA PRO A 190 5.36 -3.31 17.72
C PRO A 190 6.01 -1.93 17.50
N PHE A 191 5.84 -1.01 18.46
CA PHE A 191 6.52 0.30 18.48
C PHE A 191 8.05 0.22 18.57
N ILE A 192 8.67 -0.92 18.95
CA ILE A 192 10.14 -1.09 18.91
C ILE A 192 10.68 -1.04 17.47
N ALA A 193 9.83 -1.24 16.47
CA ALA A 193 10.20 -1.04 15.09
C ALA A 193 10.27 0.46 14.68
N MET A 194 9.76 1.39 15.50
CA MET A 194 9.78 2.84 15.21
C MET A 194 11.16 3.48 15.31
N PRO A 195 12.00 3.25 16.35
CA PRO A 195 13.33 3.84 16.46
C PRO A 195 14.20 3.76 15.20
N PRO A 196 14.39 2.60 14.53
CA PRO A 196 15.21 2.57 13.32
C PRO A 196 14.57 3.32 12.14
N LEU A 197 13.24 3.37 12.06
CA LEU A 197 12.52 4.15 11.03
C LEU A 197 12.65 5.66 11.27
N ILE A 198 12.53 6.09 12.53
CA ILE A 198 12.73 7.49 12.94
C ILE A 198 14.18 7.89 12.66
N TRP A 199 15.14 7.04 13.03
CA TRP A 199 16.55 7.28 12.73
C TRP A 199 16.78 7.44 11.23
N ALA A 200 16.22 6.54 10.41
CA ALA A 200 16.30 6.65 8.96
C ALA A 200 15.71 7.96 8.45
N ALA A 201 14.52 8.37 8.93
CA ALA A 201 13.89 9.61 8.48
C ALA A 201 14.76 10.87 8.76
N PHE A 202 15.44 10.91 9.91
CA PHE A 202 16.28 12.06 10.29
C PHE A 202 17.70 12.04 9.71
N ARG A 203 18.37 10.87 9.71
CA ARG A 203 19.77 10.73 9.26
C ARG A 203 19.87 10.38 7.78
N LEU A 204 19.03 9.45 7.35
CA LEU A 204 19.04 8.82 6.03
C LEU A 204 17.92 9.32 5.12
N GLY A 205 17.13 10.33 5.51
CA GLY A 205 16.12 10.92 4.65
C GLY A 205 14.87 10.07 4.42
N VAL A 206 13.91 10.70 3.76
CA VAL A 206 12.54 10.18 3.61
C VAL A 206 12.45 8.99 2.64
N ARG A 207 13.33 8.92 1.63
CA ARG A 207 13.34 7.84 0.64
C ARG A 207 13.76 6.51 1.27
N GLU A 208 14.78 6.54 2.12
CA GLU A 208 15.31 5.41 2.85
C GLU A 208 14.31 4.97 3.92
N ALA A 209 13.72 5.92 4.65
CA ALA A 209 12.64 5.62 5.60
C ALA A 209 11.45 4.92 4.93
N ALA A 210 11.00 5.40 3.76
CA ALA A 210 9.93 4.75 2.99
C ALA A 210 10.33 3.32 2.57
N THR A 211 11.59 3.11 2.17
CA THR A 211 12.11 1.78 1.82
C THR A 211 12.06 0.82 3.01
N LEU A 212 12.48 1.27 4.18
CA LEU A 212 12.43 0.47 5.41
C LEU A 212 11.00 0.17 5.86
N ILE A 213 10.07 1.10 5.69
CA ILE A 213 8.64 0.88 5.96
C ILE A 213 8.10 -0.25 5.09
N VAL A 214 8.40 -0.28 3.79
CA VAL A 214 7.97 -1.36 2.89
C VAL A 214 8.57 -2.70 3.31
N ILE A 215 9.86 -2.74 3.66
CA ILE A 215 10.54 -3.96 4.11
C ILE A 215 9.92 -4.49 5.41
N LEU A 216 9.76 -3.61 6.40
CA LEU A 216 9.15 -3.98 7.69
C LEU A 216 7.71 -4.48 7.51
N SER A 217 6.94 -3.83 6.64
CA SER A 217 5.57 -4.25 6.30
C SER A 217 5.58 -5.63 5.65
N GLY A 218 6.52 -5.91 4.74
CA GLY A 218 6.70 -7.22 4.14
C GLY A 218 7.02 -8.31 5.17
N ILE A 219 7.89 -8.02 6.14
CA ILE A 219 8.21 -8.93 7.25
C ILE A 219 6.94 -9.21 8.07
N ALA A 220 6.22 -8.17 8.49
CA ALA A 220 4.99 -8.29 9.28
C ALA A 220 3.91 -9.11 8.55
N VAL A 221 3.68 -8.83 7.26
CA VAL A 221 2.73 -9.58 6.43
C VAL A 221 3.17 -11.04 6.29
N SER A 222 4.46 -11.30 6.05
CA SER A 222 4.97 -12.66 5.89
C SER A 222 4.85 -13.51 7.16
N ALA A 223 5.03 -12.90 8.32
CA ALA A 223 4.88 -13.57 9.61
C ALA A 223 3.39 -13.84 9.92
N THR A 224 2.53 -12.85 9.65
CA THR A 224 1.08 -12.97 9.81
C THR A 224 0.54 -14.15 9.01
N VAL A 225 0.94 -14.31 7.74
CA VAL A 225 0.54 -15.44 6.87
C VAL A 225 1.04 -16.80 7.36
N ARG A 226 2.05 -16.83 8.23
CA ARG A 226 2.57 -18.06 8.85
C ARG A 226 1.89 -18.36 10.19
N GLY A 227 0.89 -17.56 10.59
CA GLY A 227 0.28 -17.66 11.92
C GLY A 227 1.26 -17.29 13.05
N LEU A 228 2.18 -16.35 12.78
CA LEU A 228 3.20 -15.88 13.72
C LEU A 228 3.02 -14.39 14.03
N GLY A 229 3.50 -13.99 15.19
CA GLY A 229 3.48 -12.60 15.62
C GLY A 229 2.13 -12.12 16.16
N PRO A 230 2.06 -10.84 16.55
CA PRO A 230 0.93 -10.25 17.28
C PRO A 230 -0.35 -10.08 16.43
N PHE A 231 -0.25 -10.20 15.11
CA PHE A 231 -1.37 -10.00 14.19
C PHE A 231 -1.93 -11.31 13.60
N ALA A 232 -1.32 -12.45 13.96
CA ALA A 232 -1.87 -13.75 13.65
C ALA A 232 -3.10 -14.00 14.54
N VAL A 233 -4.27 -14.16 13.91
CA VAL A 233 -5.55 -14.51 14.53
C VAL A 233 -5.98 -15.88 14.05
#